data_AF-A0A6I3EBN2-F1
#
_entry.id   AF-A0A6I3EBN2-F1
#
_cell.length_a   1.000
_cell.length_b   1.000
_cell.length_c   1.000
_cell.angle_alpha   90.00
_cell.angle_beta   90.00
_cell.angle_gamma   90.00
#
_symmetry.space_group_name_H-M   'P 1'
#
loop_
_entity.id
_entity.type
_entity.pdbx_description
1 polymer ?
#
loop_
_entity_poly.entity_id
_entity_poly.type
_entity_poly.pdbx_seq_one_letter_code
_entity_poly.pdbx_strand_id
1 'polypeptide(L)'
;MESAEIRSRWLRFFENGNSQGLTHTVVPSASLIADDPNLLLVNAGMVPFKPFFLGEITPPYKRATSVQKCVRTLDIDEVGKTTRHASFFQMCGNFSFGDYFKEGAIALAWELLTNPVSKGGYGFPEEKLWVTVYLDDDEAADIWHKKIGIPLDRIQRRDMADNFWSMGVPGPCGPCSE
;
A
#
# COMPACT_ATOMS: atom_id res chain seq x y z
N MET A 1 -5.15 -17.00 -11.17
CA MET A 1 -3.84 -16.95 -10.49
C MET A 1 -4.09 -17.35 -9.05
N GLU A 2 -3.29 -18.26 -8.48
CA GLU A 2 -3.42 -18.66 -7.08
C GLU A 2 -2.95 -17.54 -6.13
N SER A 3 -3.50 -17.45 -4.93
CA SER A 3 -3.12 -16.42 -3.94
C SER A 3 -1.62 -16.45 -3.60
N ALA A 4 -1.01 -17.64 -3.57
CA ALA A 4 0.43 -17.80 -3.34
C ALA A 4 1.28 -17.18 -4.47
N GLU A 5 0.79 -17.23 -5.71
CA GLU A 5 1.46 -16.63 -6.87
C GLU A 5 1.30 -15.10 -6.83
N ILE A 6 0.12 -14.58 -6.45
CA ILE A 6 -0.10 -13.12 -6.28
C ILE A 6 0.88 -12.55 -5.25
N ARG A 7 1.03 -13.23 -4.10
CA ARG A 7 1.98 -12.89 -3.04
C ARG A 7 3.42 -12.90 -3.54
N SER A 8 3.83 -13.97 -4.23
CA SER A 8 5.21 -14.12 -4.70
C SER A 8 5.55 -13.07 -5.77
N ARG A 9 4.58 -12.74 -6.61
CA ARG A 9 4.68 -11.70 -7.64
C ARG A 9 4.87 -10.31 -7.03
N TRP A 10 4.10 -9.96 -6.00
CA TRP A 10 4.27 -8.69 -5.28
C TRP A 10 5.71 -8.53 -4.77
N LEU A 11 6.22 -9.53 -4.04
CA LEU A 11 7.56 -9.48 -3.46
C LEU A 11 8.63 -9.36 -4.56
N ARG A 12 8.54 -10.16 -5.63
CA ARG A 12 9.49 -10.11 -6.75
C ARG A 12 9.47 -8.77 -7.48
N PHE A 13 8.29 -8.20 -7.71
CA PHE A 13 8.13 -6.91 -8.38
C PHE A 13 8.88 -5.79 -7.64
N PHE A 14 8.69 -5.69 -6.33
CA PHE A 14 9.37 -4.67 -5.54
C PHE A 14 10.82 -5.01 -5.22
N GLU A 15 11.21 -6.29 -5.12
CA GLU A 15 12.60 -6.66 -4.94
C GLU A 15 13.47 -6.25 -6.13
N ASN A 16 13.04 -6.56 -7.37
CA ASN A 16 13.85 -6.30 -8.56
C ASN A 16 13.08 -6.26 -9.89
N GLY A 17 11.75 -6.45 -9.88
CA GLY A 17 10.95 -6.62 -11.09
C GLY A 17 10.31 -5.36 -11.68
N ASN A 18 10.44 -4.20 -11.02
CA ASN A 18 9.83 -2.96 -11.49
C ASN A 18 10.70 -2.21 -12.50
N SER A 19 10.06 -1.51 -13.43
CA SER A 19 10.73 -0.75 -14.50
C SER A 19 11.51 0.47 -14.02
N GLN A 20 11.21 0.96 -12.81
CA GLN A 20 11.87 2.12 -12.19
C GLN A 20 13.27 1.79 -11.65
N GLY A 21 13.67 0.50 -11.61
CA GLY A 21 14.96 0.08 -11.05
C GLY A 21 15.08 0.30 -9.53
N LEU A 22 13.95 0.42 -8.83
CA LEU A 22 13.91 0.64 -7.39
C LEU A 22 13.91 -0.73 -6.68
N THR A 23 15.06 -1.15 -6.16
CA THR A 23 15.21 -2.38 -5.37
C THR A 23 14.74 -2.18 -3.93
N HIS A 24 13.71 -2.92 -3.50
CA HIS A 24 13.24 -2.96 -2.12
C HIS A 24 13.80 -4.18 -1.39
N THR A 25 14.14 -4.04 -0.11
CA THR A 25 14.48 -5.18 0.74
C THR A 25 13.22 -5.98 1.06
N VAL A 26 13.22 -7.29 0.77
CA VAL A 26 12.13 -8.18 1.18
C VAL A 26 12.23 -8.44 2.67
N VAL A 27 11.24 -7.97 3.43
CA VAL A 27 11.17 -8.13 4.89
C VAL A 27 10.12 -9.18 5.25
N PRO A 28 10.45 -10.19 6.08
CA PRO A 28 9.47 -11.15 6.57
C PRO A 28 8.32 -10.48 7.31
N SER A 29 7.13 -11.08 7.24
CA SER A 29 6.01 -10.66 8.08
C SER A 29 6.38 -10.79 9.56
N ALA A 30 6.20 -9.70 10.30
CA ALA A 30 6.34 -9.66 11.74
C ALA A 30 5.26 -10.50 12.45
N SER A 31 5.41 -10.66 13.76
CA SER A 31 4.40 -11.24 14.64
C SER A 31 3.06 -10.51 14.53
N LEU A 32 1.96 -11.20 14.83
CA LEU A 32 0.66 -10.54 15.00
C LEU A 32 0.59 -9.77 16.32
N ILE A 33 1.36 -10.17 17.32
CA ILE A 33 1.47 -9.46 18.60
C ILE A 33 2.36 -8.24 18.35
N ALA A 34 1.78 -7.04 18.49
CA ALA A 34 2.51 -5.80 18.32
C ALA A 34 3.33 -5.49 19.57
N ASP A 35 4.53 -4.95 19.36
CA ASP A 35 5.38 -4.39 20.43
C ASP A 35 5.08 -2.88 20.57
N ASP A 36 3.81 -2.54 20.78
CA ASP A 36 3.32 -1.16 20.98
C ASP A 36 2.21 -1.17 22.04
N PRO A 37 2.35 -0.41 23.15
CA PRO A 37 1.34 -0.41 24.21
C PRO A 37 -0.02 0.13 23.76
N ASN A 38 -0.11 0.83 22.62
CA ASN A 38 -1.34 1.39 22.08
C ASN A 38 -2.00 0.47 21.03
N LEU A 39 -1.38 -0.65 20.67
CA LEU A 39 -1.88 -1.54 19.61
C LEU A 39 -1.86 -3.00 20.08
N LEU A 40 -3.03 -3.64 20.10
CA LEU A 40 -3.14 -5.04 20.52
C LEU A 40 -2.54 -6.01 19.49
N LEU A 41 -2.89 -5.82 18.22
CA LEU A 41 -2.47 -6.69 17.11
C LEU A 41 -2.03 -5.85 15.91
N VAL A 42 -1.07 -6.36 15.14
CA VAL A 42 -0.66 -5.76 13.87
C VAL A 42 -1.84 -5.76 12.91
N ASN A 43 -2.36 -4.58 12.60
CA ASN A 43 -3.52 -4.35 11.73
C ASN A 43 -3.14 -3.87 10.31
N ALA A 44 -1.87 -3.50 10.10
CA ALA A 44 -1.33 -3.00 8.84
C ALA A 44 0.15 -3.37 8.65
N GLY A 45 0.59 -3.43 7.40
CA GLY A 45 1.97 -3.75 7.02
C GLY A 45 3.02 -2.75 7.50
N MET A 46 2.63 -1.51 7.79
CA MET A 46 3.52 -0.44 8.24
C MET A 46 3.88 -0.51 9.73
N VAL A 47 3.09 -1.22 10.55
CA VAL A 47 3.25 -1.23 12.02
C VAL A 47 4.68 -1.61 12.44
N PRO A 48 5.32 -2.66 11.89
CA PRO A 48 6.69 -3.01 12.25
C PRO A 48 7.73 -1.96 11.86
N PHE A 49 7.37 -1.01 11.00
CA PHE A 49 8.24 0.05 10.49
C PHE A 49 7.94 1.42 11.12
N LYS A 50 7.01 1.50 12.08
CA LYS A 50 6.61 2.75 12.75
C LYS A 50 7.81 3.58 13.25
N PRO A 51 8.81 3.00 13.94
CA PRO A 51 9.98 3.77 14.41
C PRO A 51 10.79 4.41 13.27
N PHE A 52 10.81 3.78 12.08
CA PHE A 52 11.52 4.32 10.91
C PHE A 52 10.78 5.52 10.33
N PHE A 53 9.45 5.46 10.26
CA PHE A 53 8.63 6.58 9.80
C PHE A 53 8.63 7.77 10.77
N LEU A 54 8.78 7.51 12.07
CA LEU A 54 8.90 8.55 13.10
C LEU A 54 10.31 9.14 13.19
N GLY A 55 11.31 8.54 12.53
CA GLY A 55 12.71 8.94 12.64
C GLY A 55 13.37 8.60 13.98
N GLU A 56 12.74 7.72 14.78
CA GLU A 56 13.26 7.26 16.06
C GLU A 56 14.45 6.30 15.88
N ILE A 57 14.42 5.51 14.79
CA ILE A 57 15.47 4.56 14.44
C ILE A 57 15.82 4.75 12.96
N THR A 58 17.12 4.82 12.66
CA THR A 58 17.59 4.81 11.28
C THR A 58 17.30 3.45 10.64
N PRO A 59 16.52 3.39 9.54
CA PRO A 59 16.20 2.12 8.91
C PRO A 59 17.47 1.51 8.27
N PRO A 60 17.65 0.18 8.34
CA PRO A 60 18.81 -0.49 7.73
C PRO A 60 18.75 -0.55 6.20
N TYR A 61 17.63 -0.09 5.61
CA TYR A 61 17.37 -0.02 4.18
C TYR A 61 16.58 1.24 3.86
N LYS A 62 16.72 1.77 2.65
CA LYS A 62 15.92 2.92 2.17
C LYS A 62 14.50 2.53 1.75
N ARG A 63 14.30 1.27 1.40
CA ARG A 63 13.06 0.73 0.83
C ARG A 63 12.82 -0.69 1.32
N ALA A 64 11.58 -1.02 1.64
CA ALA A 64 11.19 -2.37 2.05
C ALA A 64 9.91 -2.83 1.35
N THR A 65 9.76 -4.13 1.16
CA THR A 65 8.50 -4.75 0.73
C THR A 65 8.19 -5.93 1.62
N SER A 66 6.92 -6.13 1.96
CA SER A 66 6.49 -7.25 2.79
C SER A 66 5.07 -7.69 2.44
N VAL A 67 4.72 -8.89 2.90
CA VAL A 67 3.34 -9.39 2.89
C VAL A 67 2.99 -9.71 4.33
N GLN A 68 2.47 -8.71 5.04
CA GLN A 68 2.24 -8.77 6.49
C GLN A 68 0.94 -9.50 6.80
N LYS A 69 0.99 -10.42 7.76
CA LYS A 69 -0.21 -10.97 8.40
C LYS A 69 -0.85 -9.88 9.26
N CYS A 70 -2.12 -9.60 9.05
CA CYS A 70 -2.84 -8.55 9.75
C CYS A 70 -4.07 -9.12 10.45
N VAL A 71 -4.42 -8.54 11.59
CA VAL A 71 -5.73 -8.74 12.23
C VAL A 71 -6.40 -7.40 12.45
N ARG A 72 -7.65 -7.26 11.99
CA ARG A 72 -8.51 -6.11 12.26
C ARG A 72 -9.72 -6.56 13.07
N THR A 73 -9.77 -6.13 14.32
CA THR A 73 -10.92 -6.36 15.21
C THR A 73 -12.05 -5.37 14.98
N LEU A 74 -11.74 -4.19 14.43
CA LEU A 74 -12.73 -3.15 14.09
C LEU A 74 -13.73 -3.62 13.03
N ASP A 75 -13.32 -4.54 12.16
CA ASP A 75 -14.14 -5.06 11.06
C ASP A 75 -15.00 -6.26 11.49
N ILE A 76 -14.94 -6.70 12.76
CA ILE A 76 -15.52 -7.98 13.20
C ILE A 76 -17.02 -8.06 12.97
N ASP A 77 -17.74 -6.96 13.14
CA ASP A 77 -19.19 -6.90 12.94
C ASP A 77 -19.57 -7.00 11.45
N GLU A 78 -18.65 -6.73 10.52
CA GLU A 78 -18.88 -6.78 9.08
C GLU A 78 -18.46 -8.12 8.46
N VAL A 79 -17.73 -8.95 9.21
CA VAL A 79 -17.29 -10.28 8.77
C VAL A 79 -18.51 -11.19 8.56
N GLY A 80 -18.62 -11.76 7.37
CA GLY A 80 -19.75 -12.61 6.97
C GLY A 80 -20.98 -11.84 6.46
N LYS A 81 -21.05 -10.51 6.64
CA LYS A 81 -22.07 -9.64 6.03
C LYS A 81 -21.67 -9.17 4.63
N THR A 82 -20.36 -9.02 4.39
CA THR A 82 -19.82 -8.53 3.12
C THR A 82 -18.80 -9.51 2.54
N THR A 83 -18.49 -9.34 1.26
CA THR A 83 -17.49 -10.16 0.55
C THR A 83 -16.05 -9.65 0.68
N ARG A 84 -15.82 -8.55 1.42
CA ARG A 84 -14.53 -7.82 1.45
C ARG A 84 -13.94 -7.65 2.85
N HIS A 85 -14.71 -7.86 3.91
CA HIS A 85 -14.22 -7.75 5.28
C HIS A 85 -13.79 -9.12 5.82
N ALA A 86 -12.60 -9.15 6.41
CA ALA A 86 -12.03 -10.32 7.08
C ALA A 86 -11.35 -9.87 8.37
N SER A 87 -11.40 -10.72 9.40
CA SER A 87 -10.67 -10.45 10.65
C SER A 87 -9.17 -10.65 10.44
N PHE A 88 -8.76 -11.79 9.87
CA PHE A 88 -7.38 -12.07 9.47
C PHE A 88 -7.21 -11.95 7.95
N PHE A 89 -6.17 -11.25 7.51
CA PHE A 89 -5.82 -11.13 6.10
C PHE A 89 -4.31 -10.89 5.92
N GLN A 90 -3.85 -10.87 4.67
CA GLN A 90 -2.48 -10.52 4.33
C GLN A 90 -2.46 -9.19 3.58
N MET A 91 -1.67 -8.25 4.08
CA MET A 91 -1.47 -6.94 3.45
C MET A 91 -0.14 -6.93 2.71
N CYS A 92 -0.20 -6.82 1.39
CA CYS A 92 0.96 -6.56 0.55
C CYS A 92 1.33 -5.07 0.70
N GLY A 93 2.61 -4.77 0.97
CA GLY A 93 3.06 -3.39 1.16
C GLY A 93 4.45 -3.15 0.58
N ASN A 94 4.65 -1.93 0.07
CA ASN A 94 5.94 -1.37 -0.33
C ASN A 94 6.14 -0.05 0.42
N PHE A 95 7.33 0.11 1.00
CA PHE A 95 7.63 1.17 1.95
C PHE A 95 8.87 1.92 1.49
N SER A 96 8.80 3.25 1.53
CA SER A 96 9.90 4.17 1.24
C SER A 96 10.22 4.94 2.51
N PHE A 97 11.48 4.93 2.92
CA PHE A 97 11.95 5.66 4.10
C PHE A 97 12.82 6.82 3.64
N GLY A 98 12.16 7.93 3.27
CA GLY A 98 12.85 9.12 2.74
C GLY A 98 13.52 8.90 1.38
N ASP A 99 13.00 7.97 0.56
CA ASP A 99 13.50 7.67 -0.80
C ASP A 99 12.50 8.22 -1.84
N TYR A 100 11.79 7.37 -2.58
CA TYR A 100 10.73 7.81 -3.49
C TYR A 100 9.47 8.28 -2.73
N PHE A 101 8.67 9.14 -3.36
CA PHE A 101 7.43 9.69 -2.80
C PHE A 101 6.24 9.45 -3.74
N LYS A 102 5.28 10.38 -3.85
CA LYS A 102 4.01 10.18 -4.57
C LYS A 102 4.17 9.68 -6.01
N GLU A 103 4.96 10.35 -6.84
CA GLU A 103 5.13 9.97 -8.26
C GLU A 103 5.68 8.55 -8.41
N GLY A 104 6.71 8.20 -7.64
CA GLY A 104 7.28 6.86 -7.65
C GLY A 104 6.31 5.80 -7.10
N ALA A 105 5.59 6.12 -6.03
CA ALA A 105 4.62 5.19 -5.42
C ALA A 105 3.46 4.87 -6.39
N ILE A 106 2.89 5.91 -7.01
CA ILE A 106 1.81 5.78 -7.99
C ILE A 106 2.28 5.01 -9.23
N ALA A 107 3.45 5.34 -9.77
CA ALA A 107 3.99 4.66 -10.95
C ALA A 107 4.24 3.15 -10.70
N LEU A 108 4.80 2.79 -9.54
CA LEU A 108 5.02 1.40 -9.16
C LEU A 108 3.71 0.61 -9.02
N ALA A 109 2.72 1.20 -8.35
CA ALA A 109 1.42 0.57 -8.16
C ALA A 109 0.70 0.36 -9.50
N TRP A 110 0.66 1.39 -10.34
CA TRP A 110 0.05 1.32 -11.66
C TRP A 110 0.72 0.27 -12.54
N GLU A 111 2.05 0.27 -12.60
CA GLU A 111 2.82 -0.70 -13.38
C GLU A 111 2.49 -2.14 -12.97
N LEU A 112 2.48 -2.45 -11.67
CA LEU A 112 2.17 -3.80 -11.20
C LEU A 112 0.73 -4.21 -11.54
N LEU A 113 -0.25 -3.31 -11.41
CA LEU A 113 -1.65 -3.60 -11.70
C LEU A 113 -1.89 -3.87 -13.20
N THR A 114 -1.33 -3.04 -14.07
CA THR A 114 -1.71 -3.02 -15.49
C THR A 114 -0.79 -3.83 -16.39
N ASN A 115 0.48 -4.02 -16.02
CA ASN A 115 1.39 -4.81 -16.84
C ASN A 115 0.82 -6.22 -17.09
N PRO A 116 0.96 -6.77 -18.30
CA PRO A 116 0.49 -8.12 -18.60
C PRO A 116 1.07 -9.16 -17.65
N VAL A 117 0.32 -10.22 -17.38
CA VAL A 117 0.76 -11.34 -16.54
C VAL A 117 2.08 -11.96 -17.04
N SER A 118 2.29 -11.99 -18.36
CA SER A 118 3.53 -12.46 -19.00
C SER A 118 4.75 -11.57 -18.73
N LYS A 119 4.55 -10.32 -18.32
CA LYS A 119 5.60 -9.36 -17.94
C LYS A 119 5.73 -9.18 -16.43
N GLY A 120 5.07 -10.02 -15.63
CA GLY A 120 5.15 -9.95 -14.17
C GLY A 120 4.13 -9.03 -13.48
N GLY A 121 3.21 -8.40 -14.22
CA GLY A 121 2.10 -7.62 -13.65
C GLY A 121 0.83 -8.46 -13.38
N TYR A 122 -0.27 -7.81 -13.04
CA TYR A 122 -1.57 -8.46 -12.81
C TYR A 122 -2.50 -8.44 -14.03
N GLY A 123 -2.22 -7.60 -15.03
CA GLY A 123 -2.95 -7.55 -16.29
C GLY A 123 -4.38 -7.01 -16.17
N PHE A 124 -4.62 -6.10 -15.22
CA PHE A 124 -5.91 -5.42 -15.13
C PHE A 124 -6.12 -4.49 -16.33
N PRO A 125 -7.32 -4.49 -16.95
CA PRO A 125 -7.64 -3.53 -17.99
C PRO A 125 -7.69 -2.11 -17.41
N GLU A 126 -6.90 -1.20 -17.97
CA GLU A 126 -6.75 0.18 -17.47
C GLU A 126 -8.08 0.93 -17.41
N GLU A 127 -8.98 0.66 -18.36
CA GLU A 127 -10.30 1.29 -18.46
C GLU A 127 -11.26 0.89 -17.32
N LYS A 128 -10.93 -0.16 -16.56
CA LYS A 128 -11.70 -0.61 -15.39
C LYS A 128 -11.17 -0.07 -14.07
N LEU A 129 -9.99 0.57 -14.08
CA LEU A 129 -9.38 1.11 -12.88
C LEU A 129 -9.84 2.55 -12.65
N TRP A 130 -10.16 2.83 -11.40
CA TRP A 130 -10.54 4.13 -10.86
C TRP A 130 -9.55 4.48 -9.77
N VAL A 131 -9.34 5.77 -9.53
CA VAL A 131 -8.47 6.23 -8.45
C VAL A 131 -9.17 7.30 -7.63
N THR A 132 -8.86 7.32 -6.35
CA THR A 132 -9.31 8.34 -5.41
C THR A 132 -8.12 9.12 -4.87
N VAL A 133 -8.31 10.40 -4.56
CA VAL A 133 -7.29 11.26 -3.93
C VAL A 133 -7.95 12.13 -2.85
N TYR A 134 -7.16 12.60 -1.89
CA TYR A 134 -7.64 13.53 -0.87
C TYR A 134 -8.10 14.86 -1.48
N LEU A 135 -9.13 15.51 -0.88
CA LEU A 135 -9.75 16.75 -1.38
C LEU A 135 -8.72 17.80 -1.82
N ASP A 136 -7.68 18.00 -1.00
CA ASP A 136 -6.67 19.05 -1.20
C ASP A 136 -5.34 18.52 -1.77
N ASP A 137 -5.26 17.26 -2.18
CA ASP A 137 -4.04 16.67 -2.76
C ASP A 137 -4.00 16.82 -4.29
N ASP A 138 -3.79 18.06 -4.74
CA ASP A 138 -3.62 18.38 -6.16
C ASP A 138 -2.43 17.68 -6.81
N GLU A 139 -1.37 17.42 -6.02
CA GLU A 139 -0.18 16.73 -6.51
C GLU A 139 -0.50 15.29 -6.94
N ALA A 140 -1.23 14.54 -6.12
CA ALA A 140 -1.66 13.19 -6.46
C ALA A 140 -2.60 13.16 -7.68
N ALA A 141 -3.56 14.10 -7.73
CA ALA A 141 -4.47 14.23 -8.87
C ALA A 141 -3.70 14.50 -10.18
N ASP A 142 -2.72 15.40 -10.12
CA ASP A 142 -1.88 15.76 -11.26
C ASP A 142 -0.99 14.61 -11.71
N ILE A 143 -0.43 13.82 -10.79
CA ILE A 143 0.35 12.63 -11.14
C ILE A 143 -0.54 11.63 -11.88
N TRP A 144 -1.72 11.30 -11.33
CA TRP A 144 -2.65 10.37 -11.98
C TRP A 144 -3.08 10.86 -13.36
N HIS A 145 -3.43 12.13 -13.49
CA HIS A 145 -3.93 12.67 -14.74
C HIS A 145 -2.82 12.85 -15.78
N LYS A 146 -1.73 13.53 -15.42
CA LYS A 146 -0.70 14.00 -16.37
C LYS A 146 0.42 13.00 -16.59
N LYS A 147 0.76 12.17 -15.60
CA LYS A 147 1.87 11.21 -15.67
C LYS A 147 1.39 9.81 -16.00
N ILE A 148 0.33 9.36 -15.35
CA ILE A 148 -0.24 8.03 -15.61
C ILE A 148 -1.22 8.06 -16.79
N GLY A 149 -1.95 9.16 -16.98
CA GLY A 149 -2.89 9.32 -18.09
C GLY A 149 -4.32 8.92 -17.75
N ILE A 150 -4.69 8.90 -16.47
CA ILE A 150 -6.07 8.61 -16.05
C ILE A 150 -6.98 9.79 -16.45
N PRO A 151 -8.10 9.54 -17.14
CA PRO A 151 -9.12 10.55 -17.41
C PRO A 151 -9.67 11.18 -16.12
N LEU A 152 -9.91 12.49 -16.11
CA LEU A 152 -10.37 13.22 -14.92
C LEU A 152 -11.69 12.69 -14.35
N ASP A 153 -12.57 12.13 -15.18
CA ASP A 153 -13.85 11.53 -14.76
C ASP A 153 -13.67 10.22 -13.97
N ARG A 154 -12.47 9.60 -14.01
CA ARG A 154 -12.09 8.43 -13.20
C ARG A 154 -11.16 8.76 -12.03
N ILE A 155 -10.91 10.05 -11.76
CA ILE A 155 -10.16 10.53 -10.59
C ILE A 155 -11.15 11.20 -9.63
N GLN A 156 -11.46 10.54 -8.52
CA GLN A 156 -12.41 11.06 -7.55
C GLN A 156 -11.69 11.72 -6.37
N ARG A 157 -12.12 12.93 -6.00
CA ARG A 157 -11.66 13.57 -4.76
C ARG A 157 -12.57 13.16 -3.61
N ARG A 158 -11.98 12.73 -2.50
CA ARG A 158 -12.71 12.33 -1.28
C ARG A 158 -12.14 12.99 -0.04
N ASP A 159 -12.95 13.03 1.00
CA ASP A 159 -12.65 13.70 2.26
C ASP A 159 -11.67 12.91 3.15
N MET A 160 -11.52 13.37 4.39
CA MET A 160 -10.62 12.77 5.37
C MET A 160 -11.07 11.38 5.84
N ALA A 161 -12.36 11.03 5.71
CA ALA A 161 -12.84 9.72 6.12
C ALA A 161 -12.34 8.62 5.16
N ASP A 162 -12.22 8.94 3.88
CA ASP A 162 -11.82 7.98 2.84
C ASP A 162 -10.34 8.11 2.45
N ASN A 163 -9.84 9.33 2.22
CA ASN A 163 -8.52 9.55 1.62
C ASN A 163 -7.50 10.22 2.56
N PHE A 164 -7.65 10.01 3.86
CA PHE A 164 -6.63 10.37 4.84
C PHE A 164 -6.35 9.21 5.77
N TRP A 165 -5.18 8.59 5.59
CA TRP A 165 -4.81 7.40 6.34
C TRP A 165 -4.17 7.77 7.68
N SER A 166 -4.59 7.10 8.74
CA SER A 166 -3.94 7.15 10.05
C SER A 166 -3.93 5.77 10.71
N MET A 167 -3.07 5.58 11.71
CA MET A 167 -3.05 4.35 12.50
C MET A 167 -4.24 4.21 13.46
N GLY A 168 -5.11 5.22 13.58
CA GLY A 168 -6.14 5.30 14.63
C GLY A 168 -5.59 5.56 16.04
N VAL A 169 -4.26 5.66 16.19
CA VAL A 169 -3.52 6.03 17.40
C VAL A 169 -2.42 7.03 17.02
N PRO A 170 -1.84 7.78 17.97
CA PRO A 170 -0.75 8.71 17.68
C PRO A 170 0.41 8.04 16.90
N GLY A 171 0.81 8.68 15.80
CA GLY A 171 1.95 8.29 14.96
C GLY A 171 1.79 8.73 13.50
N PRO A 172 2.49 8.08 12.54
CA PRO A 172 2.49 8.51 11.15
C PRO A 172 1.09 8.50 10.52
N CYS A 173 0.76 9.55 9.77
CA CYS A 173 -0.49 9.71 9.02
C CYS A 173 -0.25 10.62 7.80
N GLY A 174 -1.23 10.69 6.89
CA GLY A 174 -1.17 11.59 5.74
C GLY A 174 -2.28 11.33 4.71
N PRO A 175 -2.37 12.16 3.66
CA PRO A 175 -3.27 11.91 2.54
C PRO A 175 -2.90 10.59 1.86
N CYS A 176 -3.90 9.85 1.40
CA CYS A 176 -3.72 8.62 0.63
C CYS A 176 -4.49 8.66 -0.68
N SER A 177 -4.12 7.75 -1.58
CA SER A 177 -4.77 7.52 -2.85
C SER A 177 -5.04 6.01 -2.97
N GLU A 178 -6.28 5.66 -3.28
CA GLU A 178 -6.74 4.27 -3.47
C GLU A 178 -7.08 4.00 -4.93
#